data_AF-A0A1T4N0N7-F1
#
_entry.id   AF-A0A1T4N0N7-F1
#
_cell.length_a   1.000
_cell.length_b   1.000
_cell.length_c   1.000
_cell.angle_alpha   90.00
_cell.angle_beta   90.00
_cell.angle_gamma   90.00
#
_symmetry.space_group_name_H-M   'P 1'
#
loop_
_entity.id
_entity.type
_entity.pdbx_description
1 polymer ?
#
loop_
_entity_poly.entity_id
_entity_poly.type
_entity_poly.pdbx_seq_one_letter_code
_entity_poly.pdbx_strand_id
1 'polypeptide(L)'
;MLKKDKELKVKLELNKSDHFSSVKGMLRILIPELEVVQDEEADIVVKNHLEIENNQIIIKTNLKGNEYILKKEEKDLEIQDPRYEEVDLRRRCRNKVKLHIYKLLTQYLDYPLSPWGILIGVRPTKIGHFLLDKGFSYSKVKENLTNNYGVKRKKAELLVKIVKREREYLPTFQEAKKMVNIYIGIPFCPSCCGYCSFPSYGLDQNAKYLRPFLDSLKYEIEEIGNWIIENEIQVKTIYFGGGTPTILSKGQLEELLDLVKDKLWDLGVQEFNVEAGRADTITKGKLELLKEYQVDRISINPQTMNQMTLKRIGRAHTVQKVQEAFNLARKVGFENINMDLIIGLPGETKEDFQRTALEIEKLKPDSLTVHTMAIKRASKWKKSIAKIDFPSENEVNDMLGISQQLAAKLNMEPYYMYRQKYILGNLENIGYAKTGLESIYNIIMMEERATVIGLGGGAMTKLVKPNNWRLDRLPNPKDPKIYIDQVKERTASKLQRLTSLFR
;
A
#
# COMPACT_ATOMS: atom_id res chain seq x y z
N MET A 1 17.12 -2.32 28.05
CA MET A 1 18.18 -2.04 27.04
C MET A 1 19.04 -3.29 26.87
N LEU A 2 18.64 -4.22 26.00
CA LEU A 2 19.51 -5.32 25.57
C LEU A 2 20.56 -4.75 24.61
N LYS A 3 21.83 -5.12 24.82
CA LYS A 3 22.99 -4.68 24.03
C LYS A 3 22.75 -4.96 22.54
N LYS A 4 22.90 -3.93 21.70
CA LYS A 4 22.73 -3.95 20.23
C LYS A 4 23.73 -4.84 19.47
N ASP A 5 24.65 -5.52 20.14
CA ASP A 5 25.84 -6.13 19.50
C ASP A 5 25.86 -7.67 19.49
N LYS A 6 24.84 -8.38 20.00
CA LYS A 6 24.78 -9.84 19.90
C LYS A 6 23.44 -10.29 19.31
N GLU A 7 23.47 -10.88 18.11
CA GLU A 7 22.31 -11.59 17.55
C GLU A 7 21.94 -12.74 18.51
N LEU A 8 20.71 -12.74 19.00
CA LEU A 8 20.19 -13.76 19.92
C LEU A 8 19.70 -14.95 19.10
N LYS A 9 20.22 -16.15 19.41
CA LYS A 9 19.86 -17.38 18.70
C LYS A 9 18.63 -18.02 19.32
N VAL A 10 17.63 -18.30 18.49
CA VAL A 10 16.38 -18.95 18.88
C VAL A 10 16.21 -20.25 18.12
N LYS A 11 16.05 -21.36 18.86
CA LYS A 11 15.67 -22.66 18.31
C LYS A 11 14.17 -22.87 18.43
N LEU A 12 13.52 -23.26 17.34
CA LEU A 12 12.08 -23.55 17.29
C LEU A 12 11.85 -25.06 17.16
N GLU A 13 11.19 -25.65 18.15
CA GLU A 13 10.75 -27.04 18.15
C GLU A 13 9.23 -27.09 18.01
N LEU A 14 8.74 -27.29 16.78
CA LEU A 14 7.31 -27.27 16.46
C LEU A 14 6.85 -28.70 16.13
N ASN A 15 5.77 -29.18 16.75
CA ASN A 15 5.20 -30.50 16.41
C ASN A 15 4.57 -30.57 15.00
N LYS A 16 4.36 -29.41 14.36
CA LYS A 16 3.91 -29.26 12.98
C LYS A 16 5.00 -28.55 12.16
N SER A 17 5.77 -29.32 11.39
CA SER A 17 6.95 -28.82 10.67
C SER A 17 6.62 -27.82 9.57
N ASP A 18 5.44 -27.91 8.96
CA ASP A 18 4.94 -26.99 7.94
C ASP A 18 4.75 -25.54 8.44
N HIS A 19 4.66 -25.34 9.76
CA HIS A 19 4.58 -24.03 10.37
C HIS A 19 5.94 -23.31 10.49
N PHE A 20 7.06 -24.03 10.46
CA PHE A 20 8.39 -23.49 10.75
C PHE A 20 8.74 -22.29 9.86
N SER A 21 8.60 -22.45 8.54
CA SER A 21 8.92 -21.39 7.57
C SER A 21 8.08 -20.13 7.80
N SER A 22 6.81 -20.31 8.17
CA SER A 22 5.89 -19.20 8.44
C SER A 22 6.24 -18.46 9.73
N VAL A 23 6.66 -19.16 10.78
CA VAL A 23 7.08 -18.55 12.04
C VAL A 23 8.41 -17.82 11.84
N LYS A 24 9.41 -18.48 11.23
CA LYS A 24 10.72 -17.89 10.91
C LYS A 24 10.57 -16.61 10.06
N GLY A 25 9.73 -16.65 9.02
CA GLY A 25 9.49 -15.49 8.17
C GLY A 25 8.83 -14.31 8.90
N MET A 26 7.97 -14.60 9.89
CA MET A 26 7.35 -13.58 10.73
C MET A 26 8.36 -12.97 11.72
N LEU A 27 9.13 -13.79 12.44
CA LEU A 27 10.11 -13.32 13.41
C LEU A 27 11.16 -12.43 12.76
N ARG A 28 11.64 -12.78 11.57
CA ARG A 28 12.57 -11.94 10.78
C ARG A 28 12.05 -10.52 10.50
N ILE A 29 10.74 -10.32 10.52
CA ILE A 29 10.11 -9.01 10.27
C ILE A 29 9.79 -8.30 11.59
N LEU A 30 9.30 -9.03 12.60
CA LEU A 30 8.80 -8.44 13.85
C LEU A 30 9.86 -8.31 14.95
N ILE A 31 10.93 -9.10 14.89
CA ILE A 31 12.06 -9.07 15.83
C ILE A 31 13.34 -9.37 15.01
N PRO A 32 13.81 -8.43 14.19
CA PRO A 32 14.92 -8.65 13.26
C PRO A 32 16.25 -8.98 13.94
N GLU A 33 16.39 -8.71 15.24
CA GLU A 33 17.57 -9.01 16.06
C GLU A 33 17.68 -10.50 16.45
N LEU A 34 16.64 -11.30 16.19
CA LEU A 34 16.64 -12.74 16.44
C LEU A 34 17.12 -13.53 15.23
N GLU A 35 18.08 -14.41 15.46
CA GLU A 35 18.50 -15.44 14.50
C GLU A 35 17.78 -16.76 14.80
N VAL A 36 17.07 -17.32 13.81
CA VAL A 36 16.39 -18.62 13.97
C VAL A 36 17.29 -19.76 13.48
N VAL A 37 17.79 -20.56 14.43
CA VAL A 37 18.70 -21.70 14.23
C VAL A 37 17.98 -23.05 14.39
N GLN A 38 18.56 -24.14 13.86
CA GLN A 38 18.00 -25.50 13.95
C GLN A 38 18.90 -26.46 14.74
N ASP A 39 20.20 -26.51 14.41
CA ASP A 39 21.12 -27.54 14.92
C ASP A 39 22.28 -26.99 15.78
N GLU A 40 22.26 -25.70 16.10
CA GLU A 40 23.26 -25.03 16.93
C GLU A 40 22.77 -24.81 18.37
N GLU A 41 23.71 -24.54 19.30
CA GLU A 41 23.35 -24.01 20.61
C GLU A 41 22.58 -22.69 20.46
N ALA A 42 21.46 -22.58 21.18
CA ALA A 42 20.57 -21.44 21.12
C ALA A 42 20.40 -20.83 22.50
N ASP A 43 20.39 -19.50 22.57
CA ASP A 43 20.13 -18.75 23.80
C ASP A 43 18.69 -18.96 24.30
N ILE A 44 17.77 -19.25 23.37
CA ILE A 44 16.34 -19.46 23.64
C ILE A 44 15.84 -20.67 22.86
N VAL A 45 15.15 -21.58 23.54
CA VAL A 45 14.45 -22.72 22.93
C VAL A 45 12.95 -22.53 23.10
N VAL A 46 12.22 -22.49 21.99
CA VAL A 46 10.75 -22.39 21.98
C VAL A 46 10.16 -23.71 21.50
N LYS A 47 9.48 -24.42 22.40
CA LYS A 47 8.76 -25.65 22.10
C LYS A 47 7.27 -25.35 21.96
N ASN A 48 6.68 -25.70 20.83
CA ASN A 48 5.26 -25.52 20.58
C ASN A 48 4.58 -26.86 20.25
N HIS A 49 3.46 -27.10 20.91
CA HIS A 49 2.58 -28.21 20.67
C HIS A 49 1.20 -27.68 20.28
N LEU A 50 0.73 -28.03 19.09
CA LEU A 50 -0.63 -27.77 18.62
C LEU A 50 -1.36 -29.08 18.36
N GLU A 51 -2.53 -29.24 18.97
CA GLU A 51 -3.43 -30.38 18.82
C GLU A 51 -4.84 -29.89 18.46
N ILE A 52 -5.60 -30.71 17.75
CA ILE A 52 -7.00 -30.44 17.42
C ILE A 52 -7.81 -31.58 18.05
N GLU A 53 -8.65 -31.25 19.01
CA GLU A 53 -9.51 -32.20 19.71
C GLU A 53 -10.95 -31.68 19.70
N ASN A 54 -11.92 -32.49 19.30
CA ASN A 54 -13.34 -32.10 19.28
C ASN A 54 -13.63 -30.76 18.54
N ASN A 55 -12.96 -30.54 17.40
CA ASN A 55 -12.97 -29.28 16.65
C ASN A 55 -12.51 -28.05 17.45
N GLN A 56 -11.69 -28.23 18.49
CA GLN A 56 -11.05 -27.17 19.25
C GLN A 56 -9.55 -27.17 18.95
N ILE A 57 -8.96 -25.99 18.79
CA ILE A 57 -7.51 -25.87 18.68
C ILE A 57 -6.96 -25.70 20.10
N ILE A 58 -6.14 -26.64 20.54
CA ILE A 58 -5.41 -26.53 21.80
C ILE A 58 -3.95 -26.27 21.45
N ILE A 59 -3.40 -25.20 22.03
CA ILE A 59 -2.03 -24.79 21.76
C ILE A 59 -1.30 -24.53 23.07
N LYS A 60 -0.13 -25.16 23.19
CA LYS A 60 0.77 -25.06 24.34
C LYS A 60 2.14 -24.63 23.83
N THR A 61 2.70 -23.57 24.38
CA THR A 61 4.04 -23.08 24.04
C THR A 61 4.86 -22.89 25.29
N ASN A 62 6.07 -23.43 25.28
CA ASN A 62 7.06 -23.30 26.35
C ASN A 62 8.31 -22.64 25.76
N LEU A 63 8.70 -21.51 26.32
CA LEU A 63 9.94 -20.81 26.00
C LEU A 63 10.89 -21.00 27.18
N LYS A 64 12.05 -21.60 26.91
CA LYS A 64 13.16 -21.75 27.86
C LYS A 64 14.31 -20.86 27.38
N GLY A 65 14.62 -19.81 28.13
CA GLY A 65 15.86 -19.06 27.95
C GLY A 65 16.86 -19.37 29.07
N ASN A 66 17.99 -18.66 29.05
CA ASN A 66 19.04 -18.81 30.06
C ASN A 66 18.60 -18.35 31.46
N GLU A 67 17.71 -17.36 31.54
CA GLU A 67 17.34 -16.72 32.81
C GLU A 67 16.09 -17.35 33.44
N TYR A 68 15.05 -17.60 32.65
CA TYR A 68 13.76 -18.11 33.14
C TYR A 68 12.96 -18.82 32.03
N ILE A 69 11.85 -19.44 32.44
CA ILE A 69 10.94 -20.19 31.58
C ILE A 69 9.60 -19.48 31.53
N LEU A 70 9.05 -19.30 30.34
CA LEU A 70 7.67 -18.83 30.13
C LEU A 70 6.83 -19.94 29.50
N LYS A 71 5.57 -20.04 29.94
CA LYS A 71 4.60 -21.01 29.41
C LYS A 71 3.31 -20.30 29.04
N LYS A 72 2.68 -20.75 27.97
CA LYS A 72 1.35 -20.30 27.54
C LYS A 72 0.53 -21.48 27.05
N GLU A 73 -0.73 -21.51 27.46
CA GLU A 73 -1.74 -22.43 26.95
C GLU A 73 -2.98 -21.64 26.53
N GLU A 74 -3.62 -22.07 25.46
CA GLU A 74 -4.88 -21.49 24.96
C GLU A 74 -5.72 -22.56 24.29
N LYS A 75 -7.04 -22.45 24.45
CA LYS A 75 -8.05 -23.20 23.71
C LYS A 75 -8.83 -22.24 22.81
N ASP A 76 -8.93 -22.55 21.53
CA ASP A 76 -9.70 -21.77 20.56
C ASP A 76 -10.91 -22.54 20.06
N LEU A 77 -12.09 -22.01 20.38
CA LEU A 77 -13.40 -22.58 20.04
C LEU A 77 -14.05 -21.96 18.80
N GLU A 78 -13.54 -20.82 18.33
CA GLU A 78 -14.20 -20.05 17.26
C GLU A 78 -14.19 -20.81 15.92
N ILE A 79 -13.26 -21.75 15.75
CA ILE A 79 -13.20 -22.57 14.54
C ILE A 79 -14.36 -23.57 14.41
N GLN A 80 -15.15 -23.76 15.47
CA GLN A 80 -16.38 -24.58 15.43
C GLN A 80 -17.52 -23.90 14.67
N ASP A 81 -17.37 -22.62 14.31
CA ASP A 81 -18.37 -21.91 13.51
C ASP A 81 -18.49 -22.52 12.09
N PRO A 82 -19.70 -22.92 11.65
CA PRO A 82 -19.90 -23.64 10.39
C PRO A 82 -19.57 -22.80 9.14
N ARG A 83 -19.35 -21.48 9.28
CA ARG A 83 -18.91 -20.62 8.18
C ARG A 83 -17.45 -20.87 7.78
N TYR A 84 -16.64 -21.48 8.65
CA TYR A 84 -15.25 -21.79 8.37
C TYR A 84 -15.09 -23.11 7.63
N GLU A 85 -14.16 -23.14 6.68
CA GLU A 85 -13.78 -24.33 5.92
C GLU A 85 -12.47 -24.94 6.44
N GLU A 86 -12.13 -26.14 5.99
CA GLU A 86 -10.88 -26.83 6.38
C GLU A 86 -9.62 -25.99 6.11
N VAL A 87 -9.61 -25.21 5.02
CA VAL A 87 -8.52 -24.29 4.70
C VAL A 87 -8.38 -23.16 5.73
N ASP A 88 -9.50 -22.73 6.33
CA ASP A 88 -9.52 -21.72 7.38
C ASP A 88 -8.96 -22.25 8.69
N LEU A 89 -9.27 -23.51 9.03
CA LEU A 89 -8.70 -24.22 10.16
C LEU A 89 -7.17 -24.27 10.07
N ARG A 90 -6.63 -24.72 8.93
CA ARG A 90 -5.17 -24.74 8.70
C ARG A 90 -4.54 -23.35 8.85
N ARG A 91 -5.20 -22.31 8.35
CA ARG A 91 -4.73 -20.92 8.50
C ARG A 91 -4.78 -20.45 9.95
N ARG A 92 -5.85 -20.75 10.68
CA ARG A 92 -6.05 -20.38 12.09
C ARG A 92 -5.01 -21.07 12.99
N CYS A 93 -4.78 -22.37 12.83
CA CYS A 93 -3.73 -23.10 13.53
C CYS A 93 -2.36 -22.42 13.37
N ARG A 94 -1.97 -22.13 12.13
CA ARG A 94 -0.71 -21.43 11.84
C ARG A 94 -0.64 -20.05 12.49
N ASN A 95 -1.74 -19.31 12.53
CA ASN A 95 -1.81 -18.01 13.19
C ASN A 95 -1.66 -18.12 14.71
N LYS A 96 -2.28 -19.12 15.34
CA LYS A 96 -2.15 -19.37 16.78
C LYS A 96 -0.72 -19.71 17.17
N VAL A 97 -0.05 -20.59 16.42
CA VAL A 97 1.38 -20.91 16.64
C VAL A 97 2.23 -19.66 16.57
N LYS A 98 2.09 -18.88 15.49
CA LYS A 98 2.79 -17.59 15.33
C LYS A 98 2.54 -16.65 16.50
N LEU A 99 1.28 -16.44 16.90
CA LEU A 99 0.91 -15.48 17.93
C LEU A 99 1.41 -15.88 19.31
N HIS A 100 1.35 -17.18 19.65
CA HIS A 100 1.88 -17.69 20.92
C HIS A 100 3.38 -17.49 21.04
N ILE A 101 4.12 -17.92 20.01
CA ILE A 101 5.57 -17.78 19.95
C ILE A 101 5.96 -16.30 20.02
N TYR A 102 5.29 -15.44 19.23
CA TYR A 102 5.58 -14.01 19.22
C TYR A 102 5.32 -13.34 20.57
N LYS A 103 4.20 -13.65 21.24
CA LYS A 103 3.89 -13.09 22.57
C LYS A 103 4.91 -13.52 23.63
N LEU A 104 5.33 -14.78 23.63
CA LEU A 104 6.31 -15.26 24.60
C LEU A 104 7.71 -14.68 24.35
N LEU A 105 8.14 -14.59 23.09
CA LEU A 105 9.43 -13.97 22.75
C LEU A 105 9.45 -12.49 23.09
N THR A 106 8.39 -11.74 22.76
CA THR A 106 8.31 -10.31 23.10
C THR A 106 8.28 -10.07 24.61
N GLN A 107 7.58 -10.92 25.37
CA GLN A 107 7.62 -10.89 26.83
C GLN A 107 9.02 -11.21 27.38
N TYR A 108 9.69 -12.25 26.85
CA TYR A 108 11.01 -12.67 27.31
C TYR A 108 12.08 -11.61 27.04
N LEU A 109 12.00 -10.94 25.89
CA LEU A 109 12.98 -9.97 25.42
C LEU A 109 12.68 -8.53 25.86
N ASP A 110 11.58 -8.30 26.56
CA ASP A 110 11.04 -6.96 26.82
C ASP A 110 10.92 -6.13 25.52
N TYR A 111 10.46 -6.79 24.45
CA TYR A 111 10.35 -6.21 23.11
C TYR A 111 8.92 -5.71 22.87
N PRO A 112 8.73 -4.50 22.31
CA PRO A 112 7.40 -3.94 22.13
C PRO A 112 6.54 -4.79 21.17
N LEU A 113 5.31 -5.08 21.58
CA LEU A 113 4.34 -5.73 20.71
C LEU A 113 3.91 -4.80 19.58
N SER A 114 4.09 -5.28 18.36
CA SER A 114 3.53 -4.70 17.14
C SER A 114 2.05 -4.32 17.33
N PRO A 115 1.62 -3.11 16.95
CA PRO A 115 0.22 -2.71 17.05
C PRO A 115 -0.70 -3.55 16.16
N TRP A 116 -0.14 -4.19 15.15
CA TRP A 116 -0.82 -5.11 14.23
C TRP A 116 -0.63 -6.58 14.58
N GLY A 117 -0.02 -6.89 15.74
CA GLY A 117 0.30 -8.25 16.14
C GLY A 117 1.10 -8.99 15.08
N ILE A 118 0.65 -10.18 14.72
CA ILE A 118 1.29 -11.04 13.69
C ILE A 118 0.85 -10.73 12.26
N LEU A 119 0.02 -9.70 12.04
CA LEU A 119 -0.25 -9.23 10.69
C LEU A 119 1.00 -8.52 10.17
N ILE A 120 1.58 -9.07 9.11
CA ILE A 120 2.75 -8.52 8.39
C ILE A 120 2.44 -8.30 6.90
N GLY A 121 1.21 -8.61 6.48
CA GLY A 121 0.75 -8.48 5.11
C GLY A 121 0.51 -7.03 4.71
N VAL A 122 0.62 -6.75 3.41
CA VAL A 122 0.46 -5.41 2.83
C VAL A 122 -0.99 -4.91 2.92
N ARG A 123 -2.00 -5.80 2.93
CA ARG A 123 -3.41 -5.45 2.79
C ARG A 123 -4.22 -6.06 3.94
N PRO A 124 -4.27 -5.41 5.12
CA PRO A 124 -4.90 -5.99 6.28
C PRO A 124 -6.44 -6.02 6.17
N THR A 125 -7.05 -5.05 5.49
CA THR A 125 -8.48 -4.90 5.19
C THR A 125 -9.11 -6.11 4.51
N LYS A 126 -8.38 -6.80 3.61
CA LYS A 126 -8.83 -8.05 2.96
C LYS A 126 -9.31 -9.12 3.94
N ILE A 127 -8.74 -9.17 5.16
CA ILE A 127 -9.20 -10.11 6.20
C ILE A 127 -10.62 -9.75 6.65
N GLY A 128 -10.90 -8.46 6.83
CA GLY A 128 -12.22 -7.96 7.15
C GLY A 128 -13.23 -8.30 6.06
N HIS A 129 -12.91 -8.02 4.80
CA HIS A 129 -13.82 -8.38 3.70
C HIS A 129 -14.04 -9.89 3.57
N PHE A 130 -12.99 -10.70 3.73
CA PHE A 130 -13.11 -12.16 3.72
C PHE A 130 -14.10 -12.67 4.77
N LEU A 131 -14.00 -12.18 6.01
CA LEU A 131 -14.90 -12.59 7.09
C LEU A 131 -16.33 -12.10 6.85
N LEU A 132 -16.50 -10.86 6.39
CA LEU A 132 -17.81 -10.31 6.04
C LEU A 132 -18.46 -11.10 4.88
N ASP A 133 -17.70 -11.51 3.86
CA ASP A 133 -18.22 -12.34 2.75
C ASP A 133 -18.70 -13.71 3.25
N LYS A 134 -18.13 -14.23 4.33
CA LYS A 134 -18.60 -15.44 5.02
C LYS A 134 -19.80 -15.20 5.95
N GLY A 135 -20.31 -13.96 6.03
CA GLY A 135 -21.47 -13.61 6.84
C GLY A 135 -21.15 -13.32 8.32
N PHE A 136 -19.89 -13.07 8.68
CA PHE A 136 -19.55 -12.60 10.02
C PHE A 136 -19.95 -11.13 10.21
N SER A 137 -20.30 -10.73 11.43
CA SER A 137 -20.57 -9.33 11.76
C SER A 137 -19.29 -8.52 11.90
N TYR A 138 -19.36 -7.19 11.79
CA TYR A 138 -18.23 -6.30 12.06
C TYR A 138 -17.64 -6.48 13.47
N SER A 139 -18.46 -6.81 14.48
CA SER A 139 -17.96 -7.11 15.82
C SER A 139 -17.09 -8.37 15.80
N LYS A 140 -17.54 -9.40 15.09
CA LYS A 140 -16.80 -10.65 14.99
C LYS A 140 -15.51 -10.51 14.18
N VAL A 141 -15.50 -9.65 13.17
CA VAL A 141 -14.27 -9.25 12.47
C VAL A 141 -13.25 -8.64 13.44
N LYS A 142 -13.69 -7.70 14.28
CA LYS A 142 -12.83 -7.06 15.28
C LYS A 142 -12.26 -8.07 16.28
N GLU A 143 -13.12 -8.95 16.83
CA GLU A 143 -12.70 -10.03 17.72
C GLU A 143 -11.67 -10.95 17.07
N ASN A 144 -11.91 -11.36 15.82
CA ASN A 144 -10.98 -12.22 15.08
C ASN A 144 -9.61 -11.56 14.91
N LEU A 145 -9.57 -10.27 14.55
CA LEU A 145 -8.32 -9.51 14.42
C LEU A 145 -7.54 -9.47 15.74
N THR A 146 -8.22 -9.24 16.86
CA THR A 146 -7.57 -9.21 18.18
C THR A 146 -7.14 -10.60 18.66
N ASN A 147 -8.00 -11.61 18.55
CA ASN A 147 -7.80 -12.93 19.16
C ASN A 147 -6.96 -13.88 18.30
N ASN A 148 -7.11 -13.82 16.98
CA ASN A 148 -6.39 -14.70 16.06
C ASN A 148 -5.07 -14.09 15.59
N TYR A 149 -4.99 -12.75 15.52
CA TYR A 149 -3.81 -12.06 15.00
C TYR A 149 -3.10 -11.17 16.02
N GLY A 150 -3.68 -10.93 17.20
CA GLY A 150 -3.06 -10.06 18.20
C GLY A 150 -3.08 -8.57 17.83
N VAL A 151 -3.97 -8.15 16.93
CA VAL A 151 -4.10 -6.73 16.55
C VAL A 151 -4.64 -5.94 17.74
N LYS A 152 -3.97 -4.82 18.09
CA LYS A 152 -4.44 -3.91 19.15
C LYS A 152 -5.84 -3.41 18.82
N ARG A 153 -6.70 -3.30 19.84
CA ARG A 153 -8.13 -2.97 19.67
C ARG A 153 -8.36 -1.71 18.82
N LYS A 154 -7.64 -0.62 19.08
CA LYS A 154 -7.73 0.63 18.30
C LYS A 154 -7.45 0.43 16.80
N LYS A 155 -6.50 -0.44 16.44
CA LYS A 155 -6.18 -0.75 15.03
C LYS A 155 -7.24 -1.65 14.40
N ALA A 156 -7.80 -2.59 15.16
CA ALA A 156 -8.93 -3.41 14.69
C ALA A 156 -10.19 -2.55 14.45
N GLU A 157 -10.44 -1.54 15.30
CA GLU A 157 -11.52 -0.56 15.13
C GLU A 157 -11.30 0.32 13.88
N LEU A 158 -10.08 0.83 13.70
CA LEU A 158 -9.70 1.55 12.48
C LEU A 158 -9.90 0.72 11.21
N LEU A 159 -9.43 -0.53 11.21
CA LEU A 159 -9.59 -1.43 10.06
C LEU A 159 -11.07 -1.66 9.75
N VAL A 160 -11.90 -1.94 10.77
CA VAL A 160 -13.34 -2.14 10.59
C VAL A 160 -14.00 -0.87 10.04
N LYS A 161 -13.59 0.32 10.51
CA LYS A 161 -14.09 1.61 9.99
C LYS A 161 -13.78 1.77 8.50
N ILE A 162 -12.54 1.47 8.10
CA ILE A 162 -12.12 1.52 6.70
C ILE A 162 -12.88 0.49 5.86
N VAL A 163 -12.97 -0.77 6.31
CA VAL A 163 -13.69 -1.83 5.58
C VAL A 163 -15.17 -1.49 5.37
N LYS A 164 -15.81 -0.81 6.34
CA LYS A 164 -17.18 -0.29 6.17
C LYS A 164 -17.26 0.69 5.00
N ARG A 165 -16.33 1.66 4.96
CA ARG A 165 -16.27 2.65 3.89
C ARG A 165 -15.96 2.02 2.53
N GLU A 166 -14.97 1.13 2.48
CA GLU A 166 -14.57 0.44 1.25
C GLU A 166 -15.75 -0.33 0.64
N ARG A 167 -16.59 -0.98 1.46
CA ARG A 167 -17.77 -1.73 1.01
C ARG A 167 -18.79 -0.90 0.24
N GLU A 168 -18.83 0.41 0.42
CA GLU A 168 -19.70 1.31 -0.35
C GLU A 168 -19.26 1.44 -1.82
N TYR A 169 -17.98 1.19 -2.10
CA TYR A 169 -17.35 1.35 -3.41
C TYR A 169 -16.94 0.03 -4.08
N LEU A 170 -16.97 -1.08 -3.33
CA LEU A 170 -16.61 -2.38 -3.88
C LEU A 170 -17.72 -2.92 -4.78
N PRO A 171 -17.39 -3.40 -5.99
CA PRO A 171 -18.37 -4.01 -6.86
C PRO A 171 -18.86 -5.35 -6.31
N THR A 172 -20.08 -5.69 -6.70
CA THR A 172 -20.59 -7.05 -6.66
C THR A 172 -19.81 -7.95 -7.63
N PHE A 173 -19.96 -9.26 -7.45
CA PHE A 173 -19.40 -10.25 -8.36
C PHE A 173 -19.86 -10.10 -9.81
N GLN A 174 -21.09 -9.61 -10.03
CA GLN A 174 -21.65 -9.45 -11.38
C GLN A 174 -21.11 -8.18 -12.06
N GLU A 175 -21.00 -7.08 -11.31
CA GLU A 175 -20.38 -5.85 -11.82
C GLU A 175 -18.91 -6.06 -12.18
N ALA A 176 -18.15 -6.76 -11.31
CA ALA A 176 -16.74 -7.04 -11.54
C ALA A 176 -16.46 -7.88 -12.81
N LYS A 177 -17.46 -8.57 -13.37
CA LYS A 177 -17.35 -9.31 -14.64
C LYS A 177 -17.51 -8.43 -15.88
N LYS A 178 -18.03 -7.22 -15.74
CA LYS A 178 -18.38 -6.33 -16.87
C LYS A 178 -17.63 -5.01 -16.83
N MET A 179 -16.62 -4.90 -15.97
CA MET A 179 -15.90 -3.65 -15.78
C MET A 179 -14.43 -3.85 -15.48
N VAL A 180 -13.66 -2.81 -15.80
CA VAL A 180 -12.23 -2.70 -15.52
C VAL A 180 -11.90 -1.31 -14.98
N ASN A 181 -10.69 -1.20 -14.45
CA ASN A 181 -10.11 0.04 -13.95
C ASN A 181 -8.78 0.23 -14.67
N ILE A 182 -8.44 1.46 -15.05
CA ILE A 182 -7.25 1.75 -15.84
C ILE A 182 -6.22 2.48 -14.98
N TYR A 183 -4.98 2.02 -15.04
CA TYR A 183 -3.82 2.72 -14.53
C TYR A 183 -2.85 2.99 -15.66
N ILE A 184 -2.45 4.24 -15.83
CA ILE A 184 -1.47 4.67 -16.83
C ILE A 184 -0.22 5.18 -16.10
N GLY A 185 0.89 4.45 -16.25
CA GLY A 185 2.16 4.74 -15.61
C GLY A 185 3.13 5.50 -16.50
N ILE A 186 3.48 6.73 -16.11
CA ILE A 186 4.52 7.54 -16.76
C ILE A 186 5.79 7.47 -15.89
N PRO A 187 6.83 6.71 -16.27
CA PRO A 187 7.95 6.38 -15.39
C PRO A 187 9.02 7.49 -15.31
N PHE A 188 8.72 8.73 -15.70
CA PHE A 188 9.67 9.84 -15.74
C PHE A 188 9.41 10.85 -14.61
N CYS A 189 10.49 11.40 -14.05
CA CYS A 189 10.47 12.42 -13.01
C CYS A 189 11.55 13.47 -13.28
N PRO A 190 11.47 14.67 -12.67
CA PRO A 190 12.61 15.59 -12.62
C PRO A 190 13.82 14.93 -11.95
N SER A 191 13.60 14.23 -10.84
CA SER A 191 14.64 13.54 -10.07
C SER A 191 14.10 12.28 -9.39
N CYS A 192 14.98 11.33 -9.11
CA CYS A 192 14.65 10.12 -8.35
C CYS A 192 14.81 10.37 -6.84
N CYS A 193 13.69 10.41 -6.11
CA CYS A 193 13.65 10.68 -4.67
C CYS A 193 14.16 9.47 -3.87
N GLY A 194 14.83 9.70 -2.74
CA GLY A 194 15.49 8.65 -1.95
C GLY A 194 14.55 7.58 -1.37
N TYR A 195 13.29 7.94 -1.11
CA TYR A 195 12.25 7.06 -0.56
C TYR A 195 11.38 6.38 -1.63
N CYS A 196 11.44 6.81 -2.89
CA CYS A 196 10.44 6.44 -3.90
C CYS A 196 10.46 4.94 -4.21
N SER A 197 9.27 4.32 -4.21
CA SER A 197 9.09 2.91 -4.60
C SER A 197 8.58 2.70 -6.02
N PHE A 198 8.21 3.78 -6.70
CA PHE A 198 7.72 3.74 -8.07
C PHE A 198 8.89 3.73 -9.07
N PRO A 199 8.72 3.11 -10.24
CA PRO A 199 9.61 3.32 -11.39
C PRO A 199 9.67 4.83 -11.69
N SER A 200 10.84 5.42 -11.50
CA SER A 200 11.05 6.87 -11.60
C SER A 200 12.46 7.13 -12.13
N TYR A 201 12.52 7.48 -13.40
CA TYR A 201 13.75 7.77 -14.13
C TYR A 201 13.88 9.30 -14.29
N GLY A 202 15.04 9.85 -13.93
CA GLY A 202 15.31 11.28 -14.13
C GLY A 202 15.25 11.60 -15.61
N LEU A 203 14.38 12.52 -16.01
CA LEU A 203 14.08 12.79 -17.41
C LEU A 203 15.33 13.24 -18.18
N ASP A 204 16.15 14.13 -17.62
CA ASP A 204 17.35 14.65 -18.29
C ASP A 204 18.29 13.54 -18.77
N GLN A 205 18.48 12.49 -17.96
CA GLN A 205 19.35 11.35 -18.28
C GLN A 205 18.69 10.35 -19.25
N ASN A 206 17.37 10.44 -19.42
CA ASN A 206 16.57 9.46 -20.15
C ASN A 206 15.73 10.09 -21.26
N ALA A 207 15.99 11.34 -21.64
CA ALA A 207 15.18 12.14 -22.56
C ALA A 207 15.01 11.45 -23.92
N LYS A 208 16.05 10.75 -24.40
CA LYS A 208 16.03 9.95 -25.64
C LYS A 208 14.96 8.87 -25.67
N TYR A 209 14.47 8.42 -24.51
CA TYR A 209 13.41 7.41 -24.40
C TYR A 209 12.02 8.01 -24.31
N LEU A 210 11.87 9.33 -24.09
CA LEU A 210 10.56 9.93 -23.83
C LEU A 210 9.60 9.77 -25.01
N ARG A 211 10.00 10.21 -26.21
CA ARG A 211 9.12 10.13 -27.38
C ARG A 211 8.81 8.67 -27.79
N PRO A 212 9.80 7.78 -27.93
CA PRO A 212 9.51 6.37 -28.20
C PRO A 212 8.61 5.72 -27.13
N PHE A 213 8.79 6.07 -25.85
CA PHE A 213 7.92 5.59 -24.78
C PHE A 213 6.47 6.06 -24.97
N LEU A 214 6.26 7.33 -25.30
CA LEU A 214 4.91 7.88 -25.53
C LEU A 214 4.24 7.21 -26.74
N ASP A 215 4.99 6.95 -27.81
CA ASP A 215 4.45 6.23 -28.98
C ASP A 215 4.09 4.77 -28.64
N SER A 216 4.93 4.08 -27.86
CA SER A 216 4.62 2.75 -27.32
C SER A 216 3.41 2.75 -26.39
N LEU A 217 3.28 3.76 -25.53
CA LEU A 217 2.14 3.90 -24.63
C LEU A 217 0.84 4.16 -25.40
N LYS A 218 0.87 5.03 -26.43
CA LYS A 218 -0.29 5.27 -27.29
C LYS A 218 -0.76 3.99 -27.98
N TYR A 219 0.17 3.22 -28.54
CA TYR A 219 -0.15 1.90 -29.11
C TYR A 219 -0.83 0.98 -28.07
N GLU A 220 -0.28 0.89 -26.85
CA GLU A 220 -0.88 0.05 -25.81
C GLU A 220 -2.28 0.52 -25.38
N ILE A 221 -2.49 1.84 -25.25
CA ILE A 221 -3.81 2.43 -24.93
C ILE A 221 -4.82 2.14 -26.04
N GLU A 222 -4.42 2.32 -27.30
CA GLU A 222 -5.28 2.11 -28.45
C GLU A 222 -5.76 0.66 -28.56
N GLU A 223 -4.85 -0.30 -28.50
CA GLU A 223 -5.18 -1.73 -28.60
C GLU A 223 -6.07 -2.21 -27.44
N ILE A 224 -5.74 -1.79 -26.20
CA ILE A 224 -6.55 -2.13 -25.03
C ILE A 224 -7.92 -1.46 -25.10
N GLY A 225 -7.97 -0.19 -25.51
CA GLY A 225 -9.21 0.56 -25.65
C GLY A 225 -10.14 -0.06 -26.68
N ASN A 226 -9.63 -0.40 -27.87
CA ASN A 226 -10.39 -1.08 -28.91
C ASN A 226 -10.96 -2.41 -28.38
N TRP A 227 -10.16 -3.21 -27.67
CA TRP A 227 -10.64 -4.46 -27.06
C TRP A 227 -11.74 -4.23 -26.01
N ILE A 228 -11.62 -3.20 -25.17
CA ILE A 228 -12.66 -2.86 -24.17
C ILE A 228 -13.98 -2.51 -24.87
N ILE A 229 -13.91 -1.68 -25.92
CA ILE A 229 -15.07 -1.26 -26.72
C ILE A 229 -15.73 -2.47 -27.39
N GLU A 230 -14.94 -3.30 -28.09
CA GLU A 230 -15.44 -4.48 -28.81
C GLU A 230 -16.11 -5.52 -27.91
N ASN A 231 -15.71 -5.60 -26.64
CA ASN A 231 -16.28 -6.55 -25.67
C ASN A 231 -17.27 -5.87 -24.71
N GLU A 232 -17.67 -4.63 -24.97
CA GLU A 232 -18.69 -3.87 -24.20
C GLU A 232 -18.38 -3.79 -22.70
N ILE A 233 -17.11 -3.62 -22.35
CA ILE A 233 -16.65 -3.56 -20.96
C ILE A 233 -16.65 -2.11 -20.48
N GLN A 234 -17.16 -1.88 -19.28
CA GLN A 234 -17.16 -0.55 -18.68
C GLN A 234 -15.78 -0.20 -18.07
N VAL A 235 -15.35 1.04 -18.21
CA VAL A 235 -14.18 1.58 -17.49
C VAL A 235 -14.69 2.40 -16.32
N LYS A 236 -14.38 2.01 -15.07
CA LYS A 236 -14.88 2.72 -13.88
C LYS A 236 -13.98 3.84 -13.40
N THR A 237 -12.67 3.60 -13.42
CA THR A 237 -11.70 4.61 -12.96
C THR A 237 -10.54 4.69 -13.92
N ILE A 238 -10.00 5.87 -14.13
CA ILE A 238 -8.76 6.11 -14.85
C ILE A 238 -7.79 6.81 -13.89
N TYR A 239 -6.56 6.31 -13.80
CA TYR A 239 -5.54 6.86 -12.90
C TYR A 239 -4.21 7.03 -13.63
N PHE A 240 -3.76 8.28 -13.79
CA PHE A 240 -2.42 8.58 -14.25
C PHE A 240 -1.47 8.70 -13.05
N GLY A 241 -0.42 7.88 -13.02
CA GLY A 241 0.57 7.88 -11.95
C GLY A 241 1.96 7.48 -12.42
N GLY A 242 2.76 6.97 -11.50
CA GLY A 242 4.09 6.40 -11.78
C GLY A 242 5.19 7.29 -11.22
N GLY A 243 5.97 7.90 -12.12
CA GLY A 243 6.93 8.93 -11.78
C GLY A 243 6.21 10.24 -11.53
N THR A 244 5.98 11.01 -12.59
CA THR A 244 5.28 12.30 -12.52
C THR A 244 4.59 12.56 -13.85
N PRO A 245 3.30 12.24 -14.02
CA PRO A 245 2.54 12.53 -15.23
C PRO A 245 2.71 13.97 -15.75
N THR A 246 2.69 14.95 -14.85
CA THR A 246 2.84 16.37 -15.20
C THR A 246 4.25 16.77 -15.65
N ILE A 247 5.22 15.85 -15.70
CA ILE A 247 6.54 16.11 -16.32
C ILE A 247 6.42 16.35 -17.82
N LEU A 248 5.40 15.76 -18.46
CA LEU A 248 5.14 15.93 -19.88
C LEU A 248 4.89 17.40 -20.20
N SER A 249 5.26 17.81 -21.42
CA SER A 249 4.86 19.13 -21.92
C SER A 249 3.33 19.20 -22.07
N LYS A 250 2.75 20.40 -22.19
CA LYS A 250 1.30 20.55 -22.36
C LYS A 250 0.80 19.74 -23.57
N GLY A 251 1.45 19.88 -24.73
CA GLY A 251 1.06 19.15 -25.95
C GLY A 251 1.25 17.63 -25.85
N GLN A 252 2.31 17.15 -25.19
CA GLN A 252 2.48 15.70 -24.96
C GLN A 252 1.40 15.13 -24.04
N LEU A 253 0.98 15.89 -23.04
CA LEU A 253 -0.09 15.51 -22.14
C LEU A 253 -1.45 15.52 -22.87
N GLU A 254 -1.70 16.54 -23.69
CA GLU A 254 -2.87 16.67 -24.55
C GLU A 254 -3.00 15.49 -25.52
N GLU A 255 -1.92 15.11 -26.23
CA GLU A 255 -1.88 13.92 -27.10
C GLU A 255 -2.36 12.63 -26.39
N LEU A 256 -1.97 12.45 -25.12
CA LEU A 256 -2.39 11.27 -24.35
C LEU A 256 -3.82 11.39 -23.86
N LEU A 257 -4.24 12.58 -23.43
CA LEU A 257 -5.58 12.81 -22.93
C LEU A 257 -6.62 12.69 -24.04
N ASP A 258 -6.30 13.13 -25.26
CA ASP A 258 -7.13 12.93 -26.46
C ASP A 258 -7.39 11.45 -26.70
N LEU A 259 -6.33 10.63 -26.70
CA LEU A 259 -6.45 9.20 -26.91
C LEU A 259 -7.24 8.51 -25.79
N VAL A 260 -7.00 8.90 -24.53
CA VAL A 260 -7.76 8.36 -23.40
C VAL A 260 -9.24 8.76 -23.49
N LYS A 261 -9.52 9.99 -23.92
CA LYS A 261 -10.89 10.46 -24.13
C LYS A 261 -11.60 9.65 -25.21
N ASP A 262 -10.95 9.46 -26.34
CA ASP A 262 -11.47 8.66 -27.47
C ASP A 262 -11.70 7.19 -27.09
N LYS A 263 -10.75 6.57 -26.37
CA LYS A 263 -10.74 5.11 -26.18
C LYS A 263 -11.30 4.61 -24.87
N LEU A 264 -11.36 5.43 -23.82
CA LEU A 264 -11.61 4.97 -22.45
C LEU A 264 -12.64 5.79 -21.67
N TRP A 265 -12.92 7.04 -22.07
CA TRP A 265 -13.68 7.98 -21.25
C TRP A 265 -15.20 7.73 -21.25
N ASP A 266 -15.82 7.65 -22.43
CA ASP A 266 -17.28 7.48 -22.57
C ASP A 266 -17.75 6.03 -22.32
N LEU A 267 -17.00 5.27 -21.49
CA LEU A 267 -17.25 3.88 -21.13
C LEU A 267 -17.74 3.71 -19.68
N GLY A 268 -18.35 4.76 -19.13
CA GLY A 268 -18.94 4.76 -17.79
C GLY A 268 -17.95 5.10 -16.67
N VAL A 269 -16.95 5.95 -16.97
CA VAL A 269 -15.94 6.43 -16.00
C VAL A 269 -16.62 7.26 -14.91
N GLN A 270 -16.29 6.94 -13.67
CA GLN A 270 -16.78 7.60 -12.46
C GLN A 270 -15.68 8.42 -11.76
N GLU A 271 -14.41 8.14 -12.06
CA GLU A 271 -13.29 8.80 -11.42
C GLU A 271 -12.09 8.89 -12.38
N PHE A 272 -11.61 10.10 -12.61
CA PHE A 272 -10.37 10.38 -13.32
C PHE A 272 -9.37 11.10 -12.41
N ASN A 273 -8.29 10.40 -12.09
CA ASN A 273 -7.19 10.93 -11.30
C ASN A 273 -5.96 11.21 -12.15
N VAL A 274 -5.28 12.33 -11.86
CA VAL A 274 -3.93 12.58 -12.35
C VAL A 274 -3.00 12.96 -11.20
N GLU A 275 -1.93 12.19 -11.03
CA GLU A 275 -0.86 12.59 -10.11
C GLU A 275 -0.09 13.80 -10.66
N ALA A 276 -0.26 14.93 -9.98
CA ALA A 276 0.57 16.12 -10.13
C ALA A 276 1.63 16.17 -9.00
N GLY A 277 2.22 15.01 -8.67
CA GLY A 277 2.95 14.78 -7.42
C GLY A 277 4.20 15.64 -7.22
N ARG A 278 4.61 16.44 -8.20
CA ARG A 278 5.78 17.33 -8.21
C ARG A 278 5.31 18.78 -8.41
N ALA A 279 5.42 19.62 -7.39
CA ALA A 279 4.98 21.01 -7.48
C ALA A 279 5.75 21.83 -8.55
N ASP A 280 6.97 21.42 -8.88
CA ASP A 280 7.83 22.05 -9.89
C ASP A 280 7.51 21.65 -11.33
N THR A 281 6.62 20.69 -11.57
CA THR A 281 6.17 20.34 -12.93
C THR A 281 4.79 20.90 -13.27
N ILE A 282 4.11 21.49 -12.27
CA ILE A 282 2.77 22.08 -12.39
C ILE A 282 2.86 23.47 -13.01
N THR A 283 2.05 23.70 -14.04
CA THR A 283 1.86 25.02 -14.66
C THR A 283 0.37 25.29 -14.84
N LYS A 284 -0.03 26.56 -14.97
CA LYS A 284 -1.42 26.96 -15.18
C LYS A 284 -2.03 26.26 -16.40
N GLY A 285 -1.33 26.31 -17.54
CA GLY A 285 -1.82 25.70 -18.78
C GLY A 285 -1.98 24.17 -18.72
N LYS A 286 -1.21 23.46 -17.89
CA LYS A 286 -1.43 22.03 -17.65
C LYS A 286 -2.66 21.80 -16.76
N LEU A 287 -2.85 22.61 -15.73
CA LEU A 287 -4.03 22.49 -14.85
C LEU A 287 -5.33 22.81 -15.60
N GLU A 288 -5.33 23.84 -16.44
CA GLU A 288 -6.48 24.18 -17.30
C GLU A 288 -6.80 23.05 -18.27
N LEU A 289 -5.77 22.46 -18.90
CA LEU A 289 -5.92 21.28 -19.74
C LEU A 289 -6.54 20.10 -18.96
N LEU A 290 -6.02 19.78 -17.77
CA LEU A 290 -6.59 18.70 -16.96
C LEU A 290 -8.07 18.95 -16.60
N LYS A 291 -8.47 20.20 -16.32
CA LYS A 291 -9.88 20.55 -16.08
C LYS A 291 -10.74 20.41 -17.34
N GLU A 292 -10.23 20.83 -18.50
CA GLU A 292 -10.92 20.71 -19.79
C GLU A 292 -11.23 19.24 -20.14
N TYR A 293 -10.33 18.32 -19.79
CA TYR A 293 -10.52 16.88 -19.94
C TYR A 293 -11.24 16.22 -18.75
N GLN A 294 -11.91 17.02 -17.91
CA GLN A 294 -12.75 16.55 -16.81
C GLN A 294 -12.01 15.66 -15.80
N VAL A 295 -10.74 15.96 -15.53
CA VAL A 295 -10.02 15.32 -14.42
C VAL A 295 -10.65 15.76 -13.10
N ASP A 296 -11.21 14.79 -12.38
CA ASP A 296 -11.92 15.01 -11.11
C ASP A 296 -10.94 15.35 -9.99
N ARG A 297 -9.85 14.59 -9.91
CA ARG A 297 -8.93 14.59 -8.77
C ARG A 297 -7.48 14.72 -9.21
N ILE A 298 -6.75 15.58 -8.52
CA ILE A 298 -5.29 15.69 -8.66
C ILE A 298 -4.58 15.48 -7.33
N SER A 299 -3.34 15.01 -7.40
CA SER A 299 -2.48 14.86 -6.21
C SER A 299 -1.31 15.85 -6.26
N ILE A 300 -1.22 16.78 -5.31
CA ILE A 300 -0.11 17.74 -5.18
C ILE A 300 0.64 17.38 -3.90
N ASN A 301 1.77 16.70 -4.05
CA ASN A 301 2.36 15.95 -2.95
C ASN A 301 3.61 16.64 -2.40
N PRO A 302 3.56 17.30 -1.23
CA PRO A 302 4.75 17.88 -0.60
C PRO A 302 5.63 16.81 0.06
N GLN A 303 5.04 15.70 0.51
CA GLN A 303 5.62 14.75 1.48
C GLN A 303 5.90 15.36 2.86
N THR A 304 6.50 16.56 2.88
CA THR A 304 6.83 17.36 4.06
C THR A 304 6.85 18.84 3.67
N MET A 305 6.53 19.73 4.61
CA MET A 305 6.67 21.18 4.44
C MET A 305 7.94 21.69 5.13
N ASN A 306 8.93 20.81 5.37
CA ASN A 306 10.27 21.18 5.83
C ASN A 306 11.27 21.27 4.66
N GLN A 307 11.83 22.45 4.42
CA GLN A 307 12.74 22.70 3.31
C GLN A 307 14.05 21.90 3.38
N MET A 308 14.58 21.68 4.58
CA MET A 308 15.81 20.92 4.79
C MET A 308 15.57 19.43 4.52
N THR A 309 14.43 18.90 4.96
CA THR A 309 14.02 17.54 4.64
C THR A 309 13.85 17.35 3.14
N LEU A 310 13.14 18.25 2.44
CA LEU A 310 12.97 18.20 0.98
C LEU A 310 14.30 18.03 0.25
N LYS A 311 15.32 18.84 0.63
CA LYS A 311 16.68 18.74 0.09
C LYS A 311 17.30 17.36 0.36
N ARG A 312 17.24 16.87 1.61
CA ARG A 312 17.78 15.55 2.01
C ARG A 312 17.15 14.39 1.23
N ILE A 313 15.85 14.48 0.93
CA ILE A 313 15.12 13.43 0.22
C ILE A 313 15.21 13.51 -1.30
N GLY A 314 15.98 14.47 -1.82
CA GLY A 314 16.25 14.62 -3.26
C GLY A 314 15.17 15.40 -4.01
N ARG A 315 14.40 16.24 -3.31
CA ARG A 315 13.38 17.12 -3.90
C ARG A 315 13.88 18.57 -3.93
N ALA A 316 14.06 19.10 -5.15
CA ALA A 316 14.63 20.43 -5.37
C ALA A 316 13.64 21.60 -5.26
N HIS A 317 12.32 21.36 -5.25
CA HIS A 317 11.34 22.44 -5.12
C HIS A 317 11.31 23.01 -3.70
N THR A 318 10.72 24.19 -3.58
CA THR A 318 10.54 24.87 -2.31
C THR A 318 9.16 24.60 -1.71
N VAL A 319 9.04 24.78 -0.38
CA VAL A 319 7.74 24.76 0.31
C VAL A 319 6.78 25.79 -0.31
N GLN A 320 7.29 26.98 -0.61
CA GLN A 320 6.52 28.03 -1.30
C GLN A 320 5.98 27.54 -2.65
N LYS A 321 6.77 26.80 -3.42
CA LYS A 321 6.32 26.27 -4.72
C LYS A 321 5.14 25.31 -4.58
N VAL A 322 5.09 24.52 -3.50
CA VAL A 322 3.93 23.66 -3.19
C VAL A 322 2.70 24.53 -2.92
N GLN A 323 2.82 25.55 -2.08
CA GLN A 323 1.72 26.45 -1.75
C GLN A 323 1.19 27.17 -3.00
N GLU A 324 2.10 27.67 -3.86
CA GLU A 324 1.76 28.29 -5.14
C GLU A 324 1.01 27.32 -6.06
N ALA A 325 1.51 26.09 -6.23
CA ALA A 325 0.89 25.09 -7.08
C ALA A 325 -0.50 24.69 -6.58
N PHE A 326 -0.67 24.50 -5.27
CA PHE A 326 -1.96 24.21 -4.65
C PHE A 326 -2.96 25.34 -4.87
N ASN A 327 -2.56 26.59 -4.57
CA ASN A 327 -3.41 27.76 -4.74
C ASN A 327 -3.77 27.99 -6.21
N LEU A 328 -2.85 27.71 -7.13
CA LEU A 328 -3.10 27.78 -8.57
C LEU A 328 -4.14 26.74 -9.00
N ALA A 329 -4.02 25.49 -8.53
CA ALA A 329 -5.01 24.45 -8.82
C ALA A 329 -6.40 24.81 -8.27
N ARG A 330 -6.49 25.38 -7.07
CA ARG A 330 -7.74 25.91 -6.52
C ARG A 330 -8.31 27.03 -7.40
N LYS A 331 -7.50 27.99 -7.83
CA LYS A 331 -7.93 29.09 -8.72
C LYS A 331 -8.43 28.60 -10.08
N VAL A 332 -7.88 27.51 -10.60
CA VAL A 332 -8.32 26.85 -11.84
C VAL A 332 -9.61 26.06 -11.65
N GLY A 333 -10.04 25.80 -10.40
CA GLY A 333 -11.32 25.16 -10.09
C GLY A 333 -11.22 23.67 -9.74
N PHE A 334 -10.08 23.19 -9.24
CA PHE A 334 -10.01 21.84 -8.66
C PHE A 334 -10.61 21.81 -7.25
N GLU A 335 -11.61 20.95 -7.08
CA GLU A 335 -12.36 20.76 -5.83
C GLU A 335 -11.99 19.48 -5.08
N ASN A 336 -11.23 18.59 -5.71
CA ASN A 336 -10.68 17.38 -5.09
C ASN A 336 -9.16 17.36 -5.27
N ILE A 337 -8.44 17.91 -4.28
CA ILE A 337 -6.97 17.90 -4.25
C ILE A 337 -6.49 17.02 -3.11
N ASN A 338 -5.75 15.98 -3.48
CA ASN A 338 -5.03 15.12 -2.56
C ASN A 338 -3.64 15.67 -2.25
N MET A 339 -3.17 15.45 -1.02
CA MET A 339 -1.77 15.69 -0.65
C MET A 339 -1.19 14.48 0.08
N ASP A 340 -0.13 13.91 -0.49
CA ASP A 340 0.61 12.83 0.17
C ASP A 340 1.66 13.41 1.13
N LEU A 341 1.64 12.91 2.36
CA LEU A 341 2.58 13.20 3.45
C LEU A 341 3.36 11.93 3.80
N ILE A 342 4.61 12.08 4.23
CA ILE A 342 5.43 10.96 4.69
C ILE A 342 5.90 11.26 6.11
N ILE A 343 5.58 10.37 7.05
CA ILE A 343 6.11 10.39 8.41
C ILE A 343 7.34 9.49 8.53
N GLY A 344 8.27 9.85 9.40
CA GLY A 344 9.51 9.10 9.58
C GLY A 344 10.57 9.35 8.50
N LEU A 345 10.55 10.52 7.85
CA LEU A 345 11.60 10.91 6.91
C LEU A 345 12.94 11.16 7.64
N PRO A 346 14.08 10.99 6.95
CA PRO A 346 15.39 11.16 7.57
C PRO A 346 15.62 12.53 8.22
N GLY A 347 15.97 12.50 9.51
CA GLY A 347 16.29 13.65 10.34
C GLY A 347 15.12 14.62 10.55
N GLU A 348 13.88 14.16 10.43
CA GLU A 348 12.70 14.91 10.90
C GLU A 348 12.36 14.54 12.35
N THR A 349 12.05 15.53 13.17
CA THR A 349 11.46 15.30 14.50
C THR A 349 9.94 15.41 14.45
N LYS A 350 9.25 15.05 15.54
CA LYS A 350 7.80 15.25 15.63
C LYS A 350 7.41 16.73 15.51
N GLU A 351 8.26 17.67 15.94
CA GLU A 351 8.04 19.11 15.80
C GLU A 351 8.13 19.56 14.34
N ASP A 352 9.01 18.95 13.52
CA ASP A 352 9.04 19.16 12.08
C ASP A 352 7.73 18.73 11.42
N PHE A 353 7.24 17.55 11.79
CA PHE A 353 5.97 17.07 11.26
C PHE A 353 4.78 17.88 11.77
N GLN A 354 4.82 18.37 13.02
CA GLN A 354 3.81 19.30 13.55
C GLN A 354 3.74 20.59 12.74
N ARG A 355 4.89 21.17 12.36
CA ARG A 355 4.95 22.33 11.45
C ARG A 355 4.36 21.98 10.08
N THR A 356 4.69 20.80 9.56
CA THR A 356 4.09 20.31 8.32
C THR A 356 2.57 20.24 8.42
N ALA A 357 2.03 19.66 9.49
CA ALA A 357 0.60 19.57 9.69
C ALA A 357 -0.09 20.94 9.74
N LEU A 358 0.51 21.92 10.41
CA LEU A 358 -0.01 23.30 10.46
C LEU A 358 -0.05 23.96 9.07
N GLU A 359 0.96 23.75 8.23
CA GLU A 359 0.97 24.27 6.86
C GLU A 359 -0.09 23.60 5.98
N ILE A 360 -0.29 22.29 6.12
CA ILE A 360 -1.34 21.56 5.40
C ILE A 360 -2.74 21.98 5.86
N GLU A 361 -2.92 22.24 7.16
CA GLU A 361 -4.16 22.76 7.74
C GLU A 361 -4.56 24.10 7.10
N LYS A 362 -3.58 24.98 6.82
CA LYS A 362 -3.81 26.25 6.11
C LYS A 362 -4.25 26.05 4.66
N LEU A 363 -3.67 25.07 3.96
CA LEU A 363 -4.01 24.77 2.56
C LEU A 363 -5.40 24.14 2.41
N LYS A 364 -5.89 23.43 3.43
CA LYS A 364 -7.20 22.75 3.41
C LYS A 364 -7.41 21.87 2.17
N PRO A 365 -6.58 20.83 1.97
CA PRO A 365 -6.83 19.83 0.92
C PRO A 365 -8.14 19.08 1.17
N ASP A 366 -8.55 18.26 0.21
CA ASP A 366 -9.80 17.50 0.27
C ASP A 366 -9.58 16.03 0.63
N SER A 367 -8.38 15.54 0.35
CA SER A 367 -7.90 14.26 0.85
C SER A 367 -6.43 14.35 1.27
N LEU A 368 -6.04 13.48 2.19
CA LEU A 368 -4.67 13.30 2.65
C LEU A 368 -4.30 11.84 2.57
N THR A 369 -3.13 11.53 2.01
CA THR A 369 -2.54 10.19 2.17
C THR A 369 -1.34 10.29 3.07
N VAL A 370 -1.37 9.59 4.20
CA VAL A 370 -0.26 9.55 5.15
C VAL A 370 0.48 8.24 4.96
N HIS A 371 1.73 8.34 4.55
CA HIS A 371 2.64 7.22 4.41
C HIS A 371 3.61 7.18 5.57
N THR A 372 3.75 6.03 6.22
CA THR A 372 4.89 5.77 7.08
C THR A 372 6.08 5.34 6.23
N MET A 373 7.24 5.94 6.48
CA MET A 373 8.48 5.63 5.76
C MET A 373 8.80 4.13 5.84
N ALA A 374 9.11 3.53 4.70
CA ALA A 374 9.50 2.14 4.60
C ALA A 374 10.82 2.01 3.85
N ILE A 375 11.82 1.42 4.48
CA ILE A 375 13.16 1.37 3.92
C ILE A 375 13.23 0.28 2.84
N LYS A 376 13.50 0.67 1.59
CA LYS A 376 13.52 -0.24 0.45
C LYS A 376 14.93 -0.73 0.13
N ARG A 377 15.03 -2.02 -0.25
CA ARG A 377 16.27 -2.66 -0.72
C ARG A 377 16.89 -1.99 -1.96
N ALA A 378 16.10 -1.26 -2.76
CA ALA A 378 16.56 -0.57 -3.96
C ALA A 378 16.73 0.95 -3.76
N SER A 379 16.45 1.47 -2.55
CA SER A 379 16.66 2.90 -2.28
C SER A 379 18.15 3.24 -2.36
N LYS A 380 18.47 4.45 -2.86
CA LYS A 380 19.85 4.98 -2.83
C LYS A 380 20.45 4.94 -1.42
N TRP A 381 19.58 5.02 -0.43
CA TRP A 381 19.87 4.98 1.00
C TRP A 381 20.33 3.64 1.53
N LYS A 382 20.10 2.52 0.82
CA LYS A 382 20.49 1.19 1.32
C LYS A 382 22.00 1.07 1.53
N LYS A 383 22.82 1.68 0.67
CA LYS A 383 24.30 1.63 0.78
C LYS A 383 24.84 2.50 1.93
N SER A 384 24.03 3.40 2.48
CA SER A 384 24.42 4.35 3.52
C SER A 384 23.46 4.33 4.72
N ILE A 385 22.67 3.27 4.88
CA ILE A 385 21.57 3.20 5.86
C ILE A 385 22.06 3.37 7.30
N ALA A 386 23.26 2.86 7.61
CA ALA A 386 23.92 3.01 8.91
C ALA A 386 24.32 4.46 9.21
N LYS A 387 24.33 5.34 8.20
CA LYS A 387 24.66 6.77 8.31
C LYS A 387 23.42 7.68 8.20
N ILE A 388 22.23 7.11 8.03
CA ILE A 388 20.99 7.89 7.88
C ILE A 388 20.24 7.85 9.19
N ASP A 389 20.08 9.03 9.77
CA ASP A 389 19.33 9.25 10.99
C ASP A 389 17.82 9.16 10.68
N PHE A 390 17.20 8.05 11.05
CA PHE A 390 15.75 7.86 10.97
C PHE A 390 15.12 8.08 12.35
N PRO A 391 13.91 8.67 12.42
CA PRO A 391 13.25 8.91 13.69
C PRO A 391 12.99 7.60 14.45
N SER A 392 13.02 7.68 15.77
CA SER A 392 12.72 6.54 16.64
C SER A 392 11.27 6.06 16.46
N GLU A 393 10.98 4.81 16.84
CA GLU A 393 9.60 4.29 16.74
C GLU A 393 8.59 5.15 17.51
N ASN A 394 8.99 5.71 18.66
CA ASN A 394 8.14 6.60 19.45
C ASN A 394 7.83 7.90 18.71
N GLU A 395 8.83 8.52 18.07
CA GLU A 395 8.62 9.73 17.26
C GLU A 395 7.71 9.47 16.06
N VAL A 396 7.89 8.34 15.36
CA VAL A 396 7.01 8.00 14.23
C VAL A 396 5.57 7.75 14.71
N ASN A 397 5.37 7.16 15.89
CA ASN A 397 4.05 7.02 16.49
C ASN A 397 3.44 8.40 16.85
N ASP A 398 4.22 9.32 17.40
CA ASP A 398 3.78 10.70 17.68
C ASP A 398 3.35 11.40 16.37
N MET A 399 4.15 11.29 15.30
CA MET A 399 3.82 11.83 13.97
C MET A 399 2.52 11.23 13.41
N LEU A 400 2.31 9.91 13.56
CA LEU A 400 1.05 9.28 13.18
C LEU A 400 -0.14 9.89 13.95
N GLY A 401 0.01 10.12 15.24
CA GLY A 401 -1.01 10.78 16.06
C GLY A 401 -1.33 12.20 15.58
N ILE A 402 -0.30 12.99 15.27
CA ILE A 402 -0.45 14.34 14.69
C ILE A 402 -1.21 14.28 13.36
N SER A 403 -0.90 13.30 12.50
CA SER A 403 -1.57 13.13 11.20
C SER A 403 -3.06 12.80 11.33
N GLN A 404 -3.43 12.02 12.35
CA GLN A 404 -4.82 11.69 12.66
C GLN A 404 -5.58 12.92 13.17
N GLN A 405 -4.94 13.73 14.02
CA GLN A 405 -5.52 14.99 14.50
C GLN A 405 -5.73 15.99 13.36
N LEU A 406 -4.77 16.09 12.44
CA LEU A 406 -4.90 16.92 11.23
C LEU A 406 -6.10 16.48 10.38
N ALA A 407 -6.21 15.18 10.08
CA ALA A 407 -7.33 14.65 9.31
C ALA A 407 -8.68 14.95 9.99
N ALA A 408 -8.77 14.77 11.31
CA ALA A 408 -9.97 15.10 12.08
C ALA A 408 -10.32 16.59 12.02
N LYS A 409 -9.34 17.49 12.18
CA LYS A 409 -9.54 18.95 12.06
C LYS A 409 -10.04 19.37 10.66
N LEU A 410 -9.61 18.65 9.64
CA LEU A 410 -10.04 18.88 8.25
C LEU A 410 -11.34 18.15 7.89
N ASN A 411 -12.02 17.53 8.86
CA ASN A 411 -13.24 16.74 8.68
C ASN A 411 -13.09 15.61 7.66
N MET A 412 -11.95 14.92 7.72
CA MET A 412 -11.64 13.79 6.84
C MET A 412 -11.72 12.46 7.59
N GLU A 413 -12.21 11.45 6.89
CA GLU A 413 -12.39 10.10 7.41
C GLU A 413 -11.45 9.12 6.70
N PRO A 414 -10.89 8.12 7.42
CA PRO A 414 -10.03 7.12 6.80
C PRO A 414 -10.87 6.21 5.89
N TYR A 415 -10.43 6.05 4.64
CA TYR A 415 -11.21 5.34 3.62
C TYR A 415 -10.47 4.17 2.94
N TYR A 416 -9.14 4.13 3.02
CA TYR A 416 -8.37 2.97 2.59
C TYR A 416 -7.07 2.88 3.40
N MET A 417 -6.49 1.68 3.46
CA MET A 417 -5.18 1.49 4.08
C MET A 417 -4.35 0.40 3.44
N TYR A 418 -3.04 0.49 3.65
CA TYR A 418 -2.12 -0.59 3.34
C TYR A 418 -0.88 -0.48 4.22
N ARG A 419 -0.07 -1.53 4.20
CA ARG A 419 1.17 -1.65 4.96
C ARG A 419 2.30 -2.06 4.05
N GLN A 420 3.54 -1.85 4.49
CA GLN A 420 4.71 -2.23 3.71
C GLN A 420 5.67 -3.04 4.57
N LYS A 421 6.44 -3.92 3.93
CA LYS A 421 7.57 -4.56 4.60
C LYS A 421 8.62 -3.50 4.95
N TYR A 422 9.22 -3.62 6.12
CA TYR A 422 10.25 -2.70 6.64
C TYR A 422 9.74 -1.26 6.82
N ILE A 423 8.45 -1.12 7.16
CA ILE A 423 7.85 0.15 7.56
C ILE A 423 8.26 0.49 8.99
N LEU A 424 8.64 1.74 9.25
CA LEU A 424 9.09 2.15 10.58
C LEU A 424 7.96 1.95 11.62
N GLY A 425 8.33 1.47 12.81
CA GLY A 425 7.39 1.18 13.90
C GLY A 425 6.33 0.11 13.57
N ASN A 426 6.49 -0.61 12.47
CA ASN A 426 5.51 -1.56 11.94
C ASN A 426 4.09 -0.99 11.78
N LEU A 427 3.97 0.30 11.44
CA LEU A 427 2.71 1.04 11.34
C LEU A 427 1.97 0.75 10.01
N GLU A 428 1.27 1.77 9.51
CA GLU A 428 0.41 1.70 8.35
C GLU A 428 0.47 2.97 7.50
N ASN A 429 -0.06 2.86 6.29
CA ASN A 429 -0.36 3.98 5.41
C ASN A 429 -1.88 4.08 5.31
N ILE A 430 -2.42 5.30 5.39
CA ILE A 430 -3.87 5.55 5.43
C ILE A 430 -4.18 6.71 4.49
N GLY A 431 -5.22 6.55 3.69
CA GLY A 431 -5.89 7.67 3.04
C GLY A 431 -7.06 8.18 3.86
N TYR A 432 -7.12 9.49 4.01
CA TYR A 432 -8.23 10.23 4.59
C TYR A 432 -8.86 11.08 3.51
N ALA A 433 -10.18 11.18 3.48
CA ALA A 433 -10.88 12.07 2.56
C ALA A 433 -12.11 12.64 3.23
N LYS A 434 -12.55 13.81 2.76
CA LYS A 434 -13.92 14.26 3.03
C LYS A 434 -14.89 13.25 2.39
N THR A 435 -16.05 13.07 3.02
CA THR A 435 -17.07 12.13 2.53
C THR A 435 -17.50 12.50 1.11
N GLY A 436 -17.51 11.53 0.20
CA GLY A 436 -17.82 11.70 -1.22
C GLY A 436 -16.61 12.05 -2.10
N LEU A 437 -15.44 12.30 -1.50
CA LEU A 437 -14.18 12.59 -2.21
C LEU A 437 -13.13 11.49 -2.03
N GLU A 438 -13.56 10.31 -1.54
CA GLU A 438 -12.73 9.12 -1.47
C GLU A 438 -12.25 8.70 -2.87
N SER A 439 -11.05 8.11 -2.94
CA SER A 439 -10.56 7.59 -4.22
C SER A 439 -10.96 6.14 -4.45
N ILE A 440 -11.84 5.94 -5.43
CA ILE A 440 -12.35 4.62 -5.83
C ILE A 440 -11.21 3.75 -6.34
N TYR A 441 -10.34 4.30 -7.20
CA TYR A 441 -9.18 3.58 -7.72
C TYR A 441 -8.28 3.06 -6.60
N ASN A 442 -7.99 3.87 -5.57
CA ASN A 442 -7.13 3.45 -4.47
C ASN A 442 -7.75 2.28 -3.67
N ILE A 443 -9.06 2.32 -3.43
CA ILE A 443 -9.80 1.21 -2.80
C ILE A 443 -9.68 -0.05 -3.66
N ILE A 444 -10.05 0.01 -4.93
CA ILE A 444 -10.05 -1.15 -5.83
C ILE A 444 -8.64 -1.75 -6.01
N MET A 445 -7.63 -0.90 -6.18
CA MET A 445 -6.24 -1.31 -6.36
C MET A 445 -5.69 -2.00 -5.10
N MET A 446 -6.13 -1.59 -3.91
CA MET A 446 -5.78 -2.25 -2.65
C MET A 446 -6.56 -3.54 -2.44
N GLU A 447 -7.87 -3.53 -2.61
CA GLU A 447 -8.71 -4.67 -2.28
C GLU A 447 -8.70 -5.78 -3.35
N GLU A 448 -8.26 -5.47 -4.56
CA GLU A 448 -8.14 -6.42 -5.68
C GLU A 448 -9.48 -7.14 -5.92
N ARG A 449 -10.56 -6.35 -5.94
CA ARG A 449 -11.97 -6.77 -6.11
C ARG A 449 -12.51 -6.51 -7.51
N ALA A 450 -11.70 -5.92 -8.37
CA ALA A 450 -11.99 -5.78 -9.79
C ALA A 450 -10.67 -5.82 -10.57
N THR A 451 -10.76 -6.11 -11.85
CA THR A 451 -9.60 -6.08 -12.74
C THR A 451 -9.09 -4.65 -12.88
N VAL A 452 -7.78 -4.49 -12.74
CA VAL A 452 -7.06 -3.23 -13.02
C VAL A 452 -6.13 -3.51 -14.19
N ILE A 453 -6.32 -2.84 -15.32
CA ILE A 453 -5.42 -2.92 -16.46
C ILE A 453 -4.36 -1.83 -16.29
N GLY A 454 -3.11 -2.27 -16.16
CA GLY A 454 -1.96 -1.39 -16.02
C GLY A 454 -1.28 -1.19 -17.37
N LEU A 455 -1.19 0.06 -17.81
CA LEU A 455 -0.60 0.54 -19.06
C LEU A 455 0.65 1.38 -18.75
N GLY A 456 1.66 1.34 -19.62
CA GLY A 456 2.90 2.10 -19.47
C GLY A 456 3.95 1.46 -18.56
N GLY A 457 5.03 2.19 -18.32
CA GLY A 457 6.25 1.71 -17.69
C GLY A 457 6.06 1.31 -16.23
N GLY A 458 6.33 0.04 -15.94
CA GLY A 458 6.24 -0.56 -14.60
C GLY A 458 4.83 -0.64 -14.02
N ALA A 459 3.81 -0.40 -14.83
CA ALA A 459 2.42 -0.65 -14.49
C ALA A 459 2.17 -2.15 -14.25
N MET A 460 1.17 -2.46 -13.44
CA MET A 460 0.80 -3.83 -13.10
C MET A 460 -0.64 -4.07 -13.52
N THR A 461 -0.86 -4.96 -14.49
CA THR A 461 -2.20 -5.48 -14.74
C THR A 461 -2.52 -6.55 -13.68
N LYS A 462 -3.68 -6.39 -13.05
CA LYS A 462 -4.24 -7.26 -12.03
C LYS A 462 -5.53 -7.87 -12.56
N LEU A 463 -5.45 -9.12 -12.97
CA LEU A 463 -6.59 -9.89 -13.47
C LEU A 463 -7.29 -10.57 -12.30
N VAL A 464 -8.47 -10.08 -11.94
CA VAL A 464 -9.22 -10.58 -10.78
C VAL A 464 -10.33 -11.48 -11.27
N LYS A 465 -10.31 -12.76 -10.87
CA LYS A 465 -11.39 -13.71 -11.11
C LYS A 465 -12.54 -13.42 -10.14
N PRO A 466 -13.72 -12.96 -10.60
CA PRO A 466 -14.75 -12.51 -9.67
C PRO A 466 -15.22 -13.63 -8.75
N ASN A 467 -15.43 -14.85 -9.24
CA ASN A 467 -15.98 -15.97 -8.46
C ASN A 467 -15.25 -16.32 -7.15
N ASN A 468 -13.94 -16.08 -7.06
CA ASN A 468 -13.13 -16.42 -5.89
C ASN A 468 -12.08 -15.38 -5.54
N TRP A 469 -12.10 -14.22 -6.19
CA TRP A 469 -11.13 -13.12 -6.04
C TRP A 469 -9.67 -13.54 -6.24
N ARG A 470 -9.42 -14.64 -6.96
CA ARG A 470 -8.07 -15.05 -7.32
C ARG A 470 -7.49 -14.04 -8.29
N LEU A 471 -6.22 -13.72 -8.06
CA LEU A 471 -5.51 -12.71 -8.79
C LEU A 471 -4.37 -13.31 -9.62
N ASP A 472 -4.36 -13.00 -10.90
CA ASP A 472 -3.18 -13.13 -11.75
C ASP A 472 -2.60 -11.74 -12.03
N ARG A 473 -1.28 -11.67 -12.24
CA ARG A 473 -0.55 -10.40 -12.39
C ARG A 473 0.29 -10.43 -13.65
N LEU A 474 0.18 -9.37 -14.46
CA LEU A 474 0.99 -9.17 -15.66
C LEU A 474 1.74 -7.83 -15.54
N PRO A 475 3.03 -7.85 -15.12
CA PRO A 475 3.81 -6.63 -14.99
C PRO A 475 4.30 -6.13 -16.35
N ASN A 476 4.21 -4.81 -16.55
CA ASN A 476 5.02 -4.13 -17.56
C ASN A 476 6.46 -3.95 -17.05
N PRO A 477 7.47 -3.94 -17.94
CA PRO A 477 8.84 -3.63 -17.58
C PRO A 477 8.93 -2.24 -16.93
N LYS A 478 9.72 -2.14 -15.86
CA LYS A 478 9.95 -0.86 -15.18
C LYS A 478 10.86 0.07 -15.98
N ASP A 479 11.83 -0.52 -16.67
CA ASP A 479 12.79 0.21 -17.49
C ASP A 479 12.15 0.70 -18.80
N PRO A 480 12.23 2.00 -19.13
CA PRO A 480 11.60 2.54 -20.33
C PRO A 480 12.06 1.86 -21.62
N LYS A 481 13.35 1.53 -21.75
CA LYS A 481 13.86 0.87 -22.97
C LYS A 481 13.26 -0.52 -23.11
N ILE A 482 13.29 -1.32 -22.04
CA ILE A 482 12.71 -2.67 -22.06
C ILE A 482 11.21 -2.61 -22.33
N TYR A 483 10.50 -1.62 -21.80
CA TYR A 483 9.08 -1.41 -22.09
C TYR A 483 8.85 -1.12 -23.59
N ILE A 484 9.60 -0.19 -24.18
CA ILE A 484 9.52 0.14 -25.60
C ILE A 484 9.73 -1.11 -26.47
N ASP A 485 10.78 -1.88 -26.17
CA ASP A 485 11.15 -3.06 -26.95
C ASP A 485 10.10 -4.19 -26.88
N GLN A 486 9.36 -4.30 -25.76
CA GLN A 486 8.46 -5.42 -25.47
C GLN A 486 6.97 -5.07 -25.51
N VAL A 487 6.60 -3.81 -25.75
CA VAL A 487 5.20 -3.37 -25.58
C VAL A 487 4.24 -4.19 -26.43
N LYS A 488 4.56 -4.45 -27.70
CA LYS A 488 3.65 -5.17 -28.62
C LYS A 488 3.36 -6.60 -28.17
N GLU A 489 4.40 -7.35 -27.85
CA GLU A 489 4.28 -8.73 -27.33
C GLU A 489 3.48 -8.76 -26.03
N ARG A 490 3.75 -7.82 -25.12
CA ARG A 490 3.06 -7.76 -23.82
C ARG A 490 1.61 -7.33 -23.96
N THR A 491 1.29 -6.41 -24.85
CA THR A 491 -0.09 -6.02 -25.18
C THR A 491 -0.86 -7.24 -25.71
N ALA A 492 -0.30 -7.98 -26.67
CA ALA A 492 -0.92 -9.20 -27.18
C ALA A 492 -1.17 -10.24 -26.07
N SER A 493 -0.18 -10.45 -25.18
CA SER A 493 -0.33 -11.34 -24.03
C SER A 493 -1.44 -10.87 -23.07
N LYS A 494 -1.53 -9.57 -22.79
CA LYS A 494 -2.61 -9.00 -21.96
C LYS A 494 -3.98 -9.23 -22.60
N LEU A 495 -4.14 -8.93 -23.88
CA LEU A 495 -5.39 -9.10 -24.62
C LEU A 495 -5.87 -10.56 -24.59
N GLN A 496 -4.95 -11.51 -24.77
CA GLN A 496 -5.28 -12.94 -24.67
C GLN A 496 -5.81 -13.30 -23.27
N ARG A 497 -5.14 -12.82 -22.21
CA ARG A 497 -5.52 -13.12 -20.82
C ARG A 497 -6.80 -12.40 -20.39
N LEU A 498 -7.03 -11.20 -20.90
CA LEU A 498 -8.27 -10.45 -20.72
C LEU A 498 -9.44 -11.15 -21.41
N THR A 499 -9.26 -11.55 -22.67
CA THR A 499 -10.27 -12.31 -23.41
C THR A 499 -10.65 -13.60 -22.68
N SER A 500 -9.68 -14.36 -22.18
CA SER A 500 -9.93 -15.57 -21.39
C SER A 500 -10.60 -15.33 -20.03
N LEU A 501 -10.58 -14.10 -19.51
CA LEU A 501 -11.18 -13.77 -18.21
C LEU A 501 -12.63 -13.28 -18.37
N PHE A 502 -12.90 -12.54 -19.44
CA PHE A 502 -14.18 -11.87 -19.69
C PHE A 502 -15.11 -12.62 -20.67
N ARG A 503 -14.58 -13.60 -21.42
CA ARG A 503 -15.35 -14.62 -22.13
C ARG A 503 -15.31 -15.93 -21.36
#